data_AF-A0A537G6K8-F1
#
_entry.id   AF-A0A537G6K8-F1
#
_cell.length_a   1.000
_cell.length_b   1.000
_cell.length_c   1.000
_cell.angle_alpha   90.00
_cell.angle_beta   90.00
_cell.angle_gamma   90.00
#
_symmetry.space_group_name_H-M   'P 1'
#
loop_
_entity.id
_entity.type
_entity.pdbx_description
1 polymer ?
#
loop_
_entity_poly.entity_id
_entity_poly.type
_entity_poly.pdbx_seq_one_letter_code
_entity_poly.pdbx_strand_id
1 'polypeptide(L)'
;KQQEIRAIFEKQPFGELERLVTQKLLDVIKRVAREELKNKQWLRSVARTSGRSYKQMRVRILEFLDTDVFHVSLENCVAFLDPLIESWDIDLSTFGMNIVLNRRLAPGHSKRFEFAEAEPNGSFGDEPGLIAFLKDASLRGNVTQEEIEFLKRLRFKGKRPTPLYYYREFQNLRDPLHFSALTPARRAINHS
;
A
#
# COMPACT_ATOMS: atom_id res chain seq x y z
N LYS A 1 0.78 -19.80 13.16
CA LYS A 1 1.22 -18.81 12.16
C LYS A 1 2.24 -19.36 11.16
N GLN A 2 3.49 -19.67 11.52
CA GLN A 2 4.51 -20.09 10.53
C GLN A 2 4.20 -21.44 9.84
N GLN A 3 3.66 -22.42 10.58
CA GLN A 3 3.20 -23.69 10.02
C GLN A 3 1.95 -23.54 9.13
N GLU A 4 1.06 -22.61 9.43
CA GLU A 4 -0.14 -22.33 8.63
C GLU A 4 0.23 -21.67 7.30
N ILE A 5 1.15 -20.70 7.33
CA ILE A 5 1.71 -20.07 6.12
C ILE A 5 2.37 -21.13 5.24
N ARG A 6 3.17 -22.03 5.82
CA ARG A 6 3.81 -23.13 5.09
C ARG A 6 2.81 -24.09 4.46
N ALA A 7 1.73 -24.43 5.18
CA ALA A 7 0.66 -25.28 4.66
C ALA A 7 -0.12 -24.63 3.51
N ILE A 8 -0.20 -23.29 3.46
CA ILE A 8 -0.79 -22.55 2.32
C ILE A 8 0.13 -22.67 1.09
N PHE A 9 1.44 -22.45 1.26
CA PHE A 9 2.43 -22.61 0.17
C PHE A 9 2.48 -24.02 -0.40
N GLU A 10 2.36 -25.05 0.45
CA GLU A 10 2.36 -26.45 -0.01
C GLU A 10 1.07 -26.84 -0.76
N LYS A 11 -0.05 -26.16 -0.48
CA LYS A 11 -1.34 -26.41 -1.14
C LYS A 11 -1.59 -25.57 -2.38
N GLN A 12 -0.97 -24.40 -2.49
CA GLN A 12 -1.10 -23.48 -3.62
C GLN A 12 0.28 -23.16 -4.19
N PRO A 13 0.79 -23.98 -5.14
CA PRO A 13 1.96 -23.55 -5.90
C PRO A 13 1.61 -22.26 -6.66
N PHE A 14 2.38 -21.19 -6.44
CA PHE A 14 2.17 -19.86 -7.03
C PHE A 14 0.89 -19.14 -6.51
N GLY A 15 0.75 -19.12 -5.18
CA GLY A 15 -0.32 -18.43 -4.47
C GLY A 15 -0.20 -16.90 -4.49
N GLU A 16 -1.06 -16.25 -3.70
CA GLU A 16 -1.16 -14.78 -3.66
C GLU A 16 0.14 -14.09 -3.21
N LEU A 17 0.94 -14.73 -2.35
CA LEU A 17 2.20 -14.18 -1.88
C LEU A 17 3.28 -14.23 -2.97
N GLU A 18 3.41 -15.34 -3.70
CA GLU A 18 4.33 -15.43 -4.83
C GLU A 18 3.96 -14.44 -5.94
N ARG A 19 2.66 -14.26 -6.19
CA ARG A 19 2.17 -13.23 -7.12
C ARG A 19 2.52 -11.84 -6.64
N LEU A 20 2.36 -11.54 -5.35
CA LEU A 20 2.71 -10.25 -4.78
C LEU A 20 4.22 -9.97 -4.91
N VAL A 21 5.05 -10.93 -4.52
CA VAL A 21 6.52 -10.84 -4.63
C VAL A 21 6.93 -10.62 -6.09
N THR A 22 6.42 -11.45 -6.99
CA THR A 22 6.72 -11.35 -8.43
C THR A 22 6.28 -10.01 -9.00
N GLN A 23 5.08 -9.55 -8.65
CA GLN A 23 4.57 -8.25 -9.08
C GLN A 23 5.47 -7.11 -8.60
N LYS A 24 5.92 -7.14 -7.33
CA LYS A 24 6.81 -6.09 -6.79
C LYS A 24 8.18 -6.08 -7.46
N LEU A 25 8.77 -7.25 -7.71
CA LEU A 25 10.02 -7.35 -8.47
C LEU A 25 9.84 -6.79 -9.89
N LEU A 26 8.78 -7.20 -10.59
CA LEU A 26 8.46 -6.69 -11.93
C LEU A 26 8.27 -5.18 -11.93
N ASP A 27 7.52 -4.61 -10.99
CA ASP A 27 7.26 -3.17 -10.92
C ASP A 27 8.55 -2.36 -10.76
N VAL A 28 9.46 -2.82 -9.88
CA VAL A 28 10.77 -2.17 -9.69
C VAL A 28 11.60 -2.22 -10.96
N ILE A 29 11.69 -3.40 -11.59
CA ILE A 29 12.54 -3.58 -12.77
C ILE A 29 11.97 -2.85 -13.99
N LYS A 30 10.65 -2.88 -14.18
CA LYS A 30 9.96 -2.11 -15.23
C LYS A 30 10.17 -0.62 -15.04
N ARG A 31 10.20 -0.12 -13.80
CA ARG A 31 10.51 1.28 -13.53
C ARG A 31 11.92 1.65 -14.00
N VAL A 32 12.93 0.88 -13.59
CA VAL A 32 14.32 1.08 -14.05
C VAL A 32 14.39 1.03 -15.58
N ALA A 33 13.77 0.03 -16.20
CA ALA A 33 13.76 -0.12 -17.65
C ALA A 33 13.11 1.07 -18.37
N ARG A 34 12.02 1.66 -17.83
CA ARG A 34 11.38 2.87 -18.38
C ARG A 34 12.27 4.11 -18.26
N GLU A 35 12.89 4.30 -17.09
CA GLU A 35 13.78 5.43 -16.81
C GLU A 35 15.02 5.39 -17.73
N GLU A 36 15.59 4.20 -17.95
CA GLU A 36 16.82 4.01 -18.72
C GLU A 36 16.59 3.68 -20.21
N LEU A 37 15.35 3.57 -20.69
CA LEU A 37 15.04 3.16 -22.08
C LEU A 37 15.67 4.06 -23.15
N LYS A 38 15.91 5.34 -22.81
CA LYS A 38 16.55 6.32 -23.70
C LYS A 38 18.09 6.32 -23.59
N ASN A 39 18.65 5.66 -22.58
CA ASN A 39 20.08 5.61 -22.32
C ASN A 39 20.78 4.54 -23.16
N LYS A 40 21.47 4.97 -24.23
CA LYS A 40 22.17 4.07 -25.15
C LYS A 40 23.30 3.27 -24.49
N GLN A 41 23.98 3.85 -23.50
CA GLN A 41 25.09 3.18 -22.83
C GLN A 41 24.57 2.08 -21.89
N TRP A 42 23.50 2.37 -21.16
CA TRP A 42 22.81 1.38 -20.33
C TRP A 42 22.29 0.21 -21.17
N LEU A 43 21.56 0.49 -22.25
CA LEU A 43 21.05 -0.55 -23.15
C LEU A 43 22.15 -1.45 -23.72
N ARG A 44 23.33 -0.90 -24.04
CA ARG A 44 24.49 -1.71 -24.46
C ARG A 44 25.04 -2.57 -23.33
N SER A 45 25.04 -2.06 -22.10
CA SER A 45 25.55 -2.78 -20.93
C SER A 45 24.65 -3.97 -20.58
N VAL A 46 23.33 -3.77 -20.59
CA VAL A 46 22.35 -4.85 -20.41
C VAL A 46 22.32 -5.80 -21.61
N ALA A 47 22.51 -5.32 -22.84
CA ALA A 47 22.60 -6.20 -24.00
C ALA A 47 23.79 -7.19 -23.90
N ARG A 48 24.92 -6.75 -23.32
CA ARG A 48 26.11 -7.60 -23.13
C ARG A 48 25.90 -8.73 -22.15
N THR A 49 25.07 -8.58 -21.11
CA THR A 49 24.81 -9.65 -20.14
C THR A 49 24.08 -10.84 -20.75
N SER A 50 23.36 -10.61 -21.85
CA SER A 50 22.63 -11.64 -22.60
C SER A 50 23.24 -11.95 -23.97
N GLY A 51 24.43 -11.39 -24.29
CA GLY A 51 25.11 -11.59 -25.57
C GLY A 51 24.37 -11.00 -26.78
N ARG A 52 23.49 -10.01 -26.58
CA ARG A 52 22.61 -9.45 -27.63
C ARG A 52 23.12 -8.11 -28.15
N SER A 53 22.58 -7.70 -29.30
CA SER A 53 22.76 -6.34 -29.80
C SER A 53 21.87 -5.34 -29.07
N TYR A 54 22.27 -4.06 -29.08
CA TYR A 54 21.48 -2.95 -28.53
C TYR A 54 20.05 -2.88 -29.10
N LYS A 55 19.87 -3.11 -30.41
CA LYS A 55 18.55 -3.02 -31.05
C LYS A 55 17.63 -4.15 -30.56
N GLN A 56 18.16 -5.38 -30.52
CA GLN A 56 17.42 -6.54 -30.00
C GLN A 56 17.05 -6.35 -28.53
N MET A 57 17.98 -5.84 -27.72
CA MET A 57 17.72 -5.57 -26.30
C MET A 57 16.60 -4.53 -26.13
N ARG A 58 16.59 -3.47 -26.93
CA ARG A 58 15.52 -2.47 -26.88
C ARG A 58 14.14 -3.06 -27.19
N VAL A 59 14.03 -3.93 -28.19
CA VAL A 59 12.75 -4.60 -28.51
C VAL A 59 12.31 -5.48 -27.35
N ARG A 60 13.21 -6.30 -26.82
CA ARG A 60 12.94 -7.18 -25.68
C ARG A 60 12.49 -6.42 -24.42
N ILE A 61 13.08 -5.26 -24.16
CA ILE A 61 12.65 -4.41 -23.03
C ILE A 61 11.22 -3.92 -23.24
N LEU A 62 10.85 -3.50 -24.44
CA LEU A 62 9.47 -3.07 -24.72
C LEU A 62 8.48 -4.22 -24.50
N GLU A 63 8.78 -5.41 -25.01
CA GLU A 63 7.97 -6.62 -24.77
C GLU A 63 7.86 -6.96 -23.27
N PHE A 64 8.97 -6.84 -22.54
CA PHE A 64 9.00 -7.07 -21.10
C PHE A 64 8.17 -6.03 -20.32
N LEU A 65 8.19 -4.76 -20.72
CA LEU A 65 7.40 -3.70 -20.08
C LEU A 65 5.90 -4.00 -20.11
N ASP A 66 5.44 -4.72 -21.13
CA ASP A 66 4.04 -5.14 -21.31
C ASP A 66 3.73 -6.49 -20.65
N THR A 67 4.74 -7.25 -20.21
CA THR A 67 4.55 -8.59 -19.61
C THR A 67 4.02 -8.52 -18.18
N ASP A 68 2.89 -9.15 -17.85
CA ASP A 68 2.37 -9.20 -16.48
C ASP A 68 2.89 -10.41 -15.66
N VAL A 69 2.45 -10.50 -14.41
CA VAL A 69 2.83 -11.56 -13.45
C VAL A 69 2.43 -12.98 -13.90
N PHE A 70 1.40 -13.12 -14.73
CA PHE A 70 0.93 -14.42 -15.23
C PHE A 70 1.68 -14.85 -16.49
N HIS A 71 2.26 -13.90 -17.22
CA HIS A 71 2.96 -14.15 -18.48
C HIS A 71 4.49 -14.04 -18.35
N VAL A 72 5.03 -13.72 -17.18
CA VAL A 72 6.47 -13.68 -16.96
C VAL A 72 7.08 -15.07 -17.13
N SER A 73 8.10 -15.17 -18.00
CA SER A 73 8.80 -16.42 -18.28
C SER A 73 10.17 -16.48 -17.58
N LEU A 74 10.77 -17.66 -17.52
CA LEU A 74 12.14 -17.83 -17.04
C LEU A 74 13.14 -17.01 -17.87
N GLU A 75 12.91 -16.89 -19.19
CA GLU A 75 13.75 -16.06 -20.05
C GLU A 75 13.70 -14.58 -19.60
N ASN A 76 12.54 -14.08 -19.21
CA ASN A 76 12.40 -12.71 -18.69
C ASN A 76 13.17 -12.54 -17.36
N CYS A 77 13.14 -13.54 -16.49
CA CYS A 77 13.90 -13.51 -15.23
C CYS A 77 15.41 -13.42 -15.50
N VAL A 78 15.94 -14.33 -16.31
CA VAL A 78 17.38 -14.37 -16.65
C VAL A 78 17.84 -13.13 -17.41
N ALA A 79 16.99 -12.60 -18.29
CA ALA A 79 17.34 -11.44 -19.11
C ALA A 79 17.23 -10.10 -18.36
N PHE A 80 16.34 -9.97 -17.37
CA PHE A 80 16.00 -8.69 -16.75
C PHE A 80 16.09 -8.67 -15.24
N LEU A 81 15.53 -9.66 -14.54
CA LEU A 81 15.54 -9.66 -13.08
C LEU A 81 16.95 -9.96 -12.55
N ASP A 82 17.55 -11.07 -12.98
CA ASP A 82 18.85 -11.52 -12.47
C ASP A 82 19.97 -10.50 -12.71
N PRO A 83 20.05 -9.79 -13.85
CA PRO A 83 21.11 -8.80 -14.05
C PRO A 83 20.88 -7.51 -13.27
N LEU A 84 19.62 -7.12 -13.03
CA LEU A 84 19.28 -5.81 -12.47
C LEU A 84 19.06 -5.86 -10.95
N ILE A 85 18.77 -7.03 -10.38
CA ILE A 85 18.62 -7.25 -8.94
C ILE A 85 19.86 -7.93 -8.40
N GLU A 86 20.51 -7.30 -7.43
CA GLU A 86 21.65 -7.90 -6.72
C GLU A 86 21.17 -8.88 -5.65
N SER A 87 20.13 -8.50 -4.90
CA SER A 87 19.47 -9.39 -3.92
C SER A 87 18.08 -8.86 -3.59
N TRP A 88 17.23 -9.73 -3.06
CA TRP A 88 15.96 -9.34 -2.45
C TRP A 88 15.63 -10.28 -1.28
N ASP A 89 14.84 -9.78 -0.34
CA ASP A 89 14.39 -10.54 0.82
C ASP A 89 12.99 -10.07 1.26
N ILE A 90 12.24 -10.95 1.93
CA ILE A 90 10.93 -10.65 2.50
C ILE A 90 10.85 -11.13 3.96
N ASP A 91 10.56 -10.20 4.85
CA ASP A 91 10.20 -10.50 6.22
C ASP A 91 8.72 -10.90 6.28
N LEU A 92 8.45 -12.19 6.41
CA LEU A 92 7.09 -12.74 6.48
C LEU A 92 6.31 -12.30 7.73
N SER A 93 6.98 -11.76 8.75
CA SER A 93 6.30 -11.28 9.96
C SER A 93 5.72 -9.87 9.80
N THR A 94 6.40 -9.01 9.03
CA THR A 94 5.98 -7.63 8.73
C THR A 94 5.48 -7.46 7.30
N PHE A 95 5.59 -8.50 6.48
CA PHE A 95 5.47 -8.47 5.02
C PHE A 95 6.41 -7.44 4.36
N GLY A 96 7.43 -6.96 5.06
CA GLY A 96 8.41 -6.02 4.53
C GLY A 96 9.29 -6.67 3.48
N MET A 97 9.39 -6.07 2.30
CA MET A 97 10.20 -6.55 1.19
C MET A 97 11.35 -5.59 0.88
N ASN A 98 12.58 -6.09 0.89
CA ASN A 98 13.77 -5.34 0.52
C ASN A 98 14.28 -5.81 -0.84
N ILE A 99 14.54 -4.87 -1.75
CA ILE A 99 15.11 -5.14 -3.08
C ILE A 99 16.35 -4.27 -3.25
N VAL A 100 17.49 -4.93 -3.45
CA VAL A 100 18.78 -4.30 -3.72
C VAL A 100 19.06 -4.41 -5.21
N LEU A 101 19.23 -3.26 -5.87
CA LEU A 101 19.50 -3.19 -7.31
C LEU A 101 21.00 -3.27 -7.58
N ASN A 102 21.35 -3.94 -8.67
CA ASN A 102 22.73 -4.02 -9.15
C ASN A 102 23.19 -2.64 -9.61
N ARG A 103 23.99 -1.96 -8.78
CA ARG A 103 24.44 -0.57 -9.01
C ARG A 103 25.16 -0.35 -10.34
N ARG A 104 25.74 -1.40 -10.94
CA ARG A 104 26.42 -1.32 -12.24
C ARG A 104 25.44 -1.14 -13.40
N LEU A 105 24.25 -1.71 -13.26
CA LEU A 105 23.22 -1.74 -14.29
C LEU A 105 21.95 -1.02 -13.87
N ALA A 106 21.81 -0.57 -12.63
CA ALA A 106 20.65 0.16 -12.16
C ALA A 106 21.15 1.21 -11.17
N PRO A 107 21.52 2.42 -11.65
CA PRO A 107 21.97 3.50 -10.78
C PRO A 107 20.79 4.04 -9.96
N GLY A 108 20.44 3.34 -8.88
CA GLY A 108 19.38 3.68 -7.95
C GLY A 108 19.61 3.02 -6.59
N HIS A 109 19.16 3.67 -5.52
CA HIS A 109 19.25 3.13 -4.16
C HIS A 109 18.35 1.88 -4.00
N SER A 110 18.68 1.05 -3.00
CA SER A 110 17.83 -0.06 -2.53
C SER A 110 16.39 0.41 -2.29
N LYS A 111 15.41 -0.39 -2.70
CA LYS A 111 13.99 -0.13 -2.47
C LYS A 111 13.50 -1.03 -1.33
N ARG A 112 12.97 -0.42 -0.29
CA ARG A 112 12.27 -1.10 0.81
C ARG A 112 10.78 -0.82 0.67
N PHE A 113 9.99 -1.88 0.64
CA PHE A 113 8.54 -1.85 0.64
C PHE A 113 8.08 -2.42 1.98
N GLU A 114 7.15 -1.74 2.64
CA GLU A 114 6.55 -2.23 3.87
C GLU A 114 5.04 -2.28 3.69
N PHE A 115 4.43 -3.41 4.04
CA PHE A 115 2.98 -3.55 4.08
C PHE A 115 2.54 -3.28 5.50
N ALA A 116 2.41 -2.00 5.84
CA ALA A 116 1.80 -1.59 7.09
C ALA A 116 0.29 -1.42 6.89
N GLU A 117 -0.51 -2.05 7.77
CA GLU A 117 -1.87 -1.58 8.00
C GLU A 117 -1.76 -0.19 8.61
N ALA A 118 -1.93 0.83 7.78
CA ALA A 118 -1.99 2.19 8.26
C ALA A 118 -3.34 2.38 8.95
N GLU A 119 -3.39 2.24 10.28
CA GLU A 119 -4.26 3.15 11.02
C GLU A 119 -3.89 4.57 10.56
N PRO A 120 -4.85 5.44 10.24
CA PRO A 120 -4.60 6.75 9.64
C PRO A 120 -3.90 7.69 10.63
N ASN A 121 -2.64 7.40 10.95
CA ASN A 121 -1.72 8.16 11.77
C ASN A 121 -1.17 9.32 10.95
N GLY A 122 -2.06 10.26 10.69
CA GLY A 122 -1.69 11.66 10.57
C GLY A 122 -2.48 12.40 11.63
N SER A 123 -1.83 12.81 12.71
CA SER A 123 -2.24 14.04 13.40
C SER A 123 -1.95 15.18 12.42
N PHE A 124 -2.78 15.31 11.38
CA PHE A 124 -2.87 16.56 10.65
C PHE A 124 -3.27 17.57 11.71
N GLY A 125 -2.38 18.53 12.00
CA GLY A 125 -2.54 19.47 13.10
C GLY A 125 -3.97 20.01 13.16
N ASP A 126 -4.48 20.17 14.39
CA ASP A 126 -5.89 20.42 14.67
C ASP A 126 -6.58 21.30 13.61
N GLU A 127 -7.58 20.74 12.93
CA GLU A 127 -8.31 21.44 11.87
C GLU A 127 -8.85 22.77 12.41
N PRO A 128 -8.61 23.93 11.77
CA PRO A 128 -9.00 25.24 12.32
C PRO A 128 -10.49 25.35 12.64
N GLY A 129 -11.35 24.70 11.85
CA GLY A 129 -12.79 24.63 12.09
C GLY A 129 -13.15 23.80 13.33
N LEU A 130 -12.40 22.73 13.62
CA LEU A 130 -12.57 21.91 14.82
C LEU A 130 -12.13 22.69 16.07
N ILE A 131 -10.99 23.38 15.99
CA ILE A 131 -10.53 24.26 17.09
C ILE A 131 -11.58 25.33 17.40
N ALA A 132 -12.09 25.99 16.36
CA ALA A 132 -13.09 27.04 16.51
C ALA A 132 -14.42 26.50 17.08
N PHE A 133 -14.85 25.30 16.66
CA PHE A 133 -15.97 24.60 17.29
C PHE A 133 -15.73 24.32 18.78
N LEU A 134 -14.56 23.79 19.14
CA LEU A 134 -14.25 23.43 20.53
C LEU A 134 -14.08 24.64 21.47
N LYS A 135 -13.80 25.83 20.92
CA LYS A 135 -13.71 27.10 21.65
C LYS A 135 -15.07 27.80 21.82
N ASP A 136 -16.04 27.48 20.97
CA ASP A 136 -17.36 28.09 21.02
C ASP A 136 -18.25 27.35 22.04
N ALA A 137 -18.50 28.00 23.19
CA ALA A 137 -19.32 27.45 24.26
C ALA A 137 -20.79 27.21 23.84
N SER A 138 -21.28 27.93 22.83
CA SER A 138 -22.65 27.74 22.32
C SER A 138 -22.79 26.50 21.43
N LEU A 139 -21.70 26.06 20.79
CA LEU A 139 -21.69 24.93 19.86
C LEU A 139 -21.16 23.64 20.50
N ARG A 140 -20.12 23.71 21.34
CA ARG A 140 -19.49 22.52 21.92
C ARG A 140 -20.39 21.80 22.93
N GLY A 141 -21.27 22.51 23.64
CA GLY A 141 -22.11 21.90 24.68
C GLY A 141 -21.32 21.00 25.63
N ASN A 142 -21.76 19.76 25.80
CA ASN A 142 -21.13 18.72 26.63
C ASN A 142 -20.40 17.64 25.81
N VAL A 143 -19.69 18.02 24.75
CA VAL A 143 -18.84 17.12 23.96
C VAL A 143 -17.85 16.35 24.85
N THR A 144 -17.84 15.02 24.72
CA THR A 144 -16.94 14.10 25.44
C THR A 144 -15.60 13.91 24.72
N GLN A 145 -14.61 13.32 25.40
CA GLN A 145 -13.30 13.05 24.78
C GLN A 145 -13.40 12.05 23.62
N GLU A 146 -14.27 11.05 23.71
CA GLU A 146 -14.48 10.07 22.64
C GLU A 146 -15.05 10.73 21.37
N GLU A 147 -16.00 11.65 21.55
CA GLU A 147 -16.58 12.44 20.46
C GLU A 147 -15.54 13.38 19.83
N ILE A 148 -14.66 13.98 20.63
CA ILE A 148 -13.53 14.79 20.13
C ILE A 148 -12.60 13.95 19.26
N GLU A 149 -12.22 12.77 19.73
CA GLU A 149 -11.34 11.87 18.98
C GLU A 149 -12.01 11.37 17.68
N PHE A 150 -13.32 11.13 17.68
CA PHE A 150 -14.06 10.86 16.44
C PHE A 150 -13.98 12.03 15.46
N LEU A 151 -14.26 13.26 15.91
CA LEU A 151 -14.25 14.44 15.04
C LEU A 151 -12.85 14.75 14.48
N LYS A 152 -11.77 14.45 15.23
CA LYS A 152 -10.38 14.56 14.77
C LYS A 152 -10.03 13.58 13.65
N ARG A 153 -10.75 12.45 13.54
CA ARG A 153 -10.53 11.44 12.50
C ARG A 153 -11.16 11.81 11.16
N LEU A 154 -12.09 12.79 11.13
CA LEU A 154 -12.72 13.25 9.91
C LEU A 154 -11.69 13.85 8.94
N ARG A 155 -11.79 13.49 7.66
CA ARG A 155 -10.85 13.90 6.61
C ARG A 155 -11.55 14.69 5.52
N PHE A 156 -10.93 15.80 5.12
CA PHE A 156 -11.46 16.69 4.08
C PHE A 156 -10.43 16.88 2.96
N LYS A 157 -10.86 16.69 1.72
CA LYS A 157 -10.02 16.94 0.53
C LYS A 157 -10.45 18.26 -0.10
N GLY A 158 -9.52 19.21 -0.24
CA GLY A 158 -9.70 20.46 -1.00
C GLY A 158 -10.62 21.52 -0.38
N LYS A 159 -11.41 21.20 0.66
CA LYS A 159 -12.26 22.14 1.40
C LYS A 159 -11.95 22.05 2.89
N ARG A 160 -12.01 23.18 3.58
CA ARG A 160 -11.87 23.22 5.04
C ARG A 160 -13.25 23.33 5.70
N PRO A 161 -13.61 22.44 6.62
CA PRO A 161 -14.89 22.46 7.32
C PRO A 161 -15.00 23.69 8.24
N THR A 162 -16.21 24.23 8.35
CA THR A 162 -16.52 25.32 9.28
C THR A 162 -16.91 24.74 10.66
N PRO A 163 -16.96 25.56 11.73
CA PRO A 163 -17.43 25.09 13.05
C PRO A 163 -18.83 24.47 13.01
N LEU A 164 -19.72 25.01 12.17
CA LEU A 164 -21.08 24.48 11.98
C LEU A 164 -21.11 23.08 11.37
N TYR A 165 -20.10 22.73 10.56
CA TYR A 165 -19.96 21.36 10.06
C TYR A 165 -19.73 20.38 11.22
N TYR A 166 -18.79 20.69 12.10
CA TYR A 166 -18.49 19.85 13.28
C TYR A 166 -19.66 19.77 14.25
N TYR A 167 -20.40 20.87 14.44
CA TYR A 167 -21.63 20.86 15.23
C TYR A 167 -22.66 19.87 14.66
N ARG A 168 -22.84 19.82 13.34
CA ARG A 168 -23.77 18.87 12.70
C ARG A 168 -23.30 17.42 12.83
N GLU A 169 -22.03 17.14 12.60
CA GLU A 169 -21.50 15.78 12.77
C GLU A 169 -21.62 15.31 14.22
N PHE A 170 -21.37 16.21 15.17
CA PHE A 170 -21.59 15.95 16.59
C PHE A 170 -23.06 15.64 16.92
N GLN A 171 -24.02 16.38 16.35
CA GLN A 171 -25.44 16.08 16.52
C GLN A 171 -25.80 14.74 15.87
N ASN A 172 -25.24 14.44 14.70
CA ASN A 172 -25.47 13.17 14.01
C ASN A 172 -25.00 11.98 14.85
N LEU A 173 -23.86 12.09 15.55
CA LEU A 173 -23.35 11.06 16.48
C LEU A 173 -24.34 10.70 17.60
N ARG A 174 -25.16 11.66 18.00
CA ARG A 174 -26.12 11.52 19.11
C ARG A 174 -27.54 11.24 18.63
N ASP A 175 -27.80 11.34 17.34
CA ASP A 175 -29.11 11.07 16.78
C ASP A 175 -29.38 9.55 16.83
N PRO A 176 -30.40 9.10 17.59
CA PRO A 176 -30.77 7.70 17.66
C PRO A 176 -31.21 7.11 16.30
N LEU A 177 -31.60 7.96 15.34
CA LEU A 177 -31.95 7.53 13.98
C LEU A 177 -30.73 7.12 13.16
N HIS A 178 -29.54 7.60 13.52
CA HIS A 178 -28.27 7.22 12.88
C HIS A 178 -27.62 6.01 13.54
N PHE A 179 -28.00 5.69 14.77
CA PHE A 179 -27.43 4.58 15.53
C PHE A 179 -28.52 3.80 16.27
N SER A 180 -28.91 2.65 15.73
CA SER A 180 -29.80 1.71 16.43
C SER A 180 -29.11 1.17 17.67
N ALA A 181 -29.65 1.45 18.86
CA ALA A 181 -29.29 0.69 20.05
C ALA A 181 -29.65 -0.78 19.79
N LEU A 182 -28.65 -1.67 19.79
CA LEU A 182 -28.89 -3.10 19.95
C LEU A 182 -29.53 -3.28 21.33
N THR A 183 -30.85 -3.23 21.38
CA THR A 183 -31.60 -3.59 22.57
C THR A 183 -31.29 -5.06 22.82
N PRO A 184 -30.60 -5.44 23.92
CA PRO A 184 -30.38 -6.84 24.21
C PRO A 184 -31.77 -7.48 24.37
N ALA A 185 -32.04 -8.49 23.55
CA ALA A 185 -33.30 -9.21 23.58
C ALA A 185 -33.63 -9.62 25.02
N ARG A 186 -34.82 -9.23 25.48
CA ARG A 186 -35.39 -9.67 26.77
C ARG A 186 -35.22 -11.18 26.88
N ARG A 187 -34.45 -11.63 27.88
CA ARG A 187 -34.41 -13.04 28.30
C ARG A 187 -35.86 -13.49 28.50
N ALA A 188 -36.31 -14.45 27.69
CA ALA A 188 -37.55 -15.16 27.94
C ALA A 188 -37.47 -15.77 29.34
N ILE A 189 -38.37 -15.34 30.21
CA ILE A 189 -38.61 -15.95 31.51
C ILE A 189 -39.24 -17.30 31.21
N ASN A 190 -38.48 -18.39 31.39
CA ASN A 190 -39.05 -19.72 31.48
C ASN A 190 -39.83 -19.79 32.80
N HIS A 191 -41.15 -19.81 32.73
CA HIS A 191 -41.98 -20.32 33.81
C HIS A 191 -42.22 -21.81 33.60
N SER A 192 -42.12 -22.49 34.74
CA SER A 192 -42.19 -23.92 35.05
C SER A 192 -43.33 -24.70 34.42
#